data_AF-A0A7V5GXN7-F1
#
_entry.id   AF-A0A7V5GXN7-F1
#
_cell.length_a   1.000
_cell.length_b   1.000
_cell.length_c   1.000
_cell.angle_alpha   90.00
_cell.angle_beta   90.00
_cell.angle_gamma   90.00
#
_symmetry.space_group_name_H-M   'P 1'
#
loop_
_entity.id
_entity.type
_entity.pdbx_description
1 polymer ?
#
loop_
_entity_poly.entity_id
_entity_poly.type
_entity_poly.pdbx_seq_one_letter_code
_entity_poly.pdbx_strand_id
1 'polypeptide(L)' 'ANIGGKGAGTITAACFLGEFTKKYKWAHLDIAGTAWKSGNDKGATGRPVPLLTQMLLKRCKLTE' A
#
# COMPACT_ATOMS: atom_id res chain seq x y z
N ALA A 1 -21.98 -0.07 -1.70
CA ALA A 1 -21.47 -1.32 -2.28
C ALA A 1 -19.98 -1.46 -1.97
N ASN A 2 -19.44 -2.67 -1.91
CA ASN A 2 -18.01 -2.93 -1.66
C ASN A 2 -17.16 -3.03 -2.95
N ILE A 3 -17.76 -2.84 -4.14
CA ILE A 3 -17.10 -2.92 -5.44
C ILE A 3 -17.60 -1.76 -6.32
N GLY A 4 -16.69 -1.10 -7.05
CA GLY A 4 -16.96 0.09 -7.87
C GLY A 4 -17.11 -0.15 -9.38
N GLY A 5 -17.07 -1.39 -9.85
CA GLY A 5 -17.09 -1.75 -11.28
C GLY A 5 -15.69 -1.97 -11.88
N LYS A 6 -15.61 -2.14 -13.20
CA LYS A 6 -14.36 -2.53 -13.90
C LYS A 6 -13.33 -1.39 -14.04
N GLY A 7 -13.78 -0.13 -14.07
CA GLY A 7 -12.91 1.03 -14.24
C GLY A 7 -12.25 1.44 -12.93
N ALA A 8 -10.93 1.69 -12.97
CA ALA A 8 -10.19 2.28 -11.84
C ALA A 8 -10.39 1.53 -10.49
N GLY A 9 -10.37 0.20 -10.52
CA GLY A 9 -10.63 -0.65 -9.35
C GLY A 9 -9.81 -0.29 -8.11
N THR A 10 -8.51 -0.04 -8.27
CA THR A 10 -7.62 0.40 -7.16
C THR A 10 -8.06 1.73 -6.54
N ILE A 11 -8.50 2.70 -7.35
CA ILE A 11 -8.95 4.01 -6.85
C ILE A 11 -10.28 3.86 -6.10
N THR A 12 -11.24 3.13 -6.68
CA THR A 12 -12.54 2.92 -6.02
C THR A 12 -12.42 2.11 -4.72
N ALA A 13 -11.49 1.16 -4.65
CA ALA A 13 -11.14 0.46 -3.41
C ALA A 13 -10.53 1.40 -2.36
N ALA A 14 -9.61 2.29 -2.76
CA ALA A 14 -9.04 3.29 -1.86
C ALA A 14 -10.11 4.28 -1.35
N CYS A 15 -11.03 4.73 -2.21
CA CYS A 15 -12.18 5.54 -1.80
C CYS A 15 -13.06 4.81 -0.79
N PHE A 16 -13.35 3.52 -1.03
CA PHE A 16 -14.12 2.70 -0.10
C PHE A 16 -13.45 2.64 1.28
N LEU A 17 -12.14 2.39 1.36
CA LEU A 17 -11.42 2.38 2.63
C LEU A 17 -11.39 3.77 3.29
N GLY A 18 -11.24 4.84 2.49
CA GLY A 18 -11.19 6.22 2.96
C GLY A 18 -12.42 6.67 3.74
N GLU A 19 -13.59 6.07 3.47
CA GLU A 19 -14.82 6.36 4.22
C GLU A 19 -14.69 6.02 5.72
N PHE A 20 -13.81 5.09 6.09
CA PHE A 20 -13.64 4.59 7.46
C PHE A 20 -12.48 5.26 8.21
N THR A 21 -11.70 6.12 7.55
CA THR A 21 -10.43 6.63 8.11
C THR A 21 -10.45 8.12 8.38
N LYS A 22 -11.63 8.78 8.29
CA LYS A 22 -11.80 10.24 8.38
C LYS A 22 -11.27 10.89 9.67
N LYS A 23 -11.05 10.10 10.73
CA LYS A 23 -10.57 10.58 12.04
C LYS A 23 -9.05 10.52 12.21
N TYR A 24 -8.30 9.98 11.24
CA TYR A 24 -6.87 9.71 11.38
C TYR A 24 -6.06 10.25 10.21
N LYS A 25 -4.80 10.60 10.45
CA LYS A 25 -3.82 10.76 9.36
C LYS A 25 -3.56 9.38 8.78
N TRP A 26 -4.03 9.14 7.56
CA TRP A 26 -4.08 7.81 6.97
C TRP A 26 -3.50 7.80 5.56
N ALA A 27 -2.90 6.66 5.20
CA ALA A 27 -2.42 6.36 3.87
C ALA A 27 -2.70 4.88 3.56
N HIS A 28 -2.98 4.59 2.29
CA HIS A 28 -3.15 3.24 1.76
C HIS A 28 -2.02 2.94 0.77
N LEU A 29 -1.39 1.77 0.92
CA LEU A 29 -0.50 1.20 -0.09
C LEU A 29 -1.14 -0.06 -0.67
N ASP A 30 -1.56 0.01 -1.93
CA ASP A 30 -1.91 -1.18 -2.71
C ASP A 30 -0.62 -1.84 -3.20
N ILE A 31 -0.30 -3.00 -2.65
CA ILE A 31 0.94 -3.74 -2.94
C ILE A 31 0.72 -4.98 -3.81
N ALA A 32 -0.49 -5.20 -4.34
CA ALA A 32 -0.80 -6.41 -5.10
C ALA A 32 0.18 -6.65 -6.26
N GLY A 33 0.66 -5.58 -6.91
CA GLY A 33 1.64 -5.66 -7.99
C GLY A 33 3.12 -5.69 -7.55
N THR A 34 3.44 -5.42 -6.28
CA THR A 34 4.83 -5.30 -5.81
C THR A 34 5.25 -6.35 -4.80
N ALA A 35 4.29 -7.04 -4.16
CA ALA A 35 4.54 -7.97 -3.06
C ALA A 35 5.17 -9.30 -3.50
N TRP A 36 4.93 -9.73 -4.75
CA TRP A 36 5.49 -10.97 -5.29
C TRP A 36 5.78 -10.86 -6.79
N LYS A 37 6.59 -11.79 -7.30
CA LYS A 37 6.81 -12.02 -8.72
C LYS A 37 6.08 -13.29 -9.17
N SER A 38 5.75 -13.33 -10.45
CA SER A 38 5.19 -14.49 -11.15
C SER A 38 6.24 -15.08 -12.12
N GLY A 39 5.92 -16.20 -12.77
CA GLY A 39 6.82 -16.84 -13.74
C GLY A 39 7.96 -17.61 -13.08
N ASN A 40 9.11 -17.68 -13.75
CA ASN A 40 10.26 -18.47 -13.29
C ASN A 40 10.88 -17.94 -11.99
N ASP A 41 10.77 -16.64 -11.74
CA ASP A 41 11.23 -15.98 -10.51
C ASP A 41 10.12 -15.89 -9.45
N LYS A 42 9.19 -16.87 -9.41
CA LYS A 42 8.07 -16.86 -8.47
C LYS A 42 8.57 -16.80 -7.03
N GLY A 43 8.13 -15.77 -6.31
CA GLY A 43 8.51 -15.59 -4.92
C GLY A 43 8.06 -14.24 -4.37
N ALA A 44 8.06 -14.14 -3.03
CA ALA A 44 7.81 -12.88 -2.34
C ALA A 44 8.99 -11.93 -2.51
N THR A 45 8.72 -10.63 -2.65
CA THR A 45 9.77 -9.61 -2.82
C THR A 45 10.19 -8.95 -1.50
N GLY A 46 9.41 -9.12 -0.43
CA GLY A 46 9.60 -8.40 0.84
C GLY A 46 9.19 -6.92 0.79
N ARG A 47 8.66 -6.41 -0.32
CA ARG A 47 8.13 -5.04 -0.39
C ARG A 47 6.78 -4.96 0.34
N PRO A 48 6.49 -3.86 1.07
CA PRO A 48 7.25 -2.60 1.11
C PRO A 48 8.09 -2.43 2.39
N VAL A 49 8.65 -3.51 2.98
CA VAL A 49 9.43 -3.42 4.24
C VAL A 49 10.48 -2.30 4.21
N PRO A 50 11.34 -2.17 3.17
CA PRO A 50 12.33 -1.10 3.14
C PRO A 50 11.72 0.32 3.16
N LEU A 51 10.57 0.52 2.50
CA LEU A 51 9.89 1.82 2.45
C LEU A 51 9.33 2.20 3.82
N LEU A 52 8.69 1.27 4.52
CA LEU A 52 8.13 1.54 5.85
C LEU A 52 9.24 1.74 6.88
N THR A 53 10.30 0.94 6.83
CA THR A 53 11.47 1.11 7.70
C THR A 53 12.09 2.48 7.49
N GLN A 54 12.32 2.90 6.24
CA GLN A 54 12.87 4.23 5.97
C GLN A 54 11.95 5.36 6.45
N MET A 55 10.62 5.21 6.27
CA MET A 55 9.66 6.19 6.79
C MET A 55 9.76 6.34 8.30
N LEU A 56 9.89 5.23 9.04
CA LEU A 56 10.05 5.24 10.50
C LEU A 56 11.38 5.85 10.92
N LEU A 57 12.50 5.47 10.27
CA LEU A 57 13.81 6.06 10.54
C LEU A 57 13.80 7.59 10.34
N LYS A 58 13.19 8.07 9.26
CA LYS A 58 13.00 9.51 9.01
C LYS A 58 12.14 10.17 10.07
N ARG A 59 11.04 9.54 10.49
CA ARG A 59 10.18 10.07 11.58
C ARG A 59 10.92 10.13 12.92
N CYS A 60 11.82 9.19 13.18
CA CYS A 60 12.69 9.18 14.35
C CYS A 60 13.91 10.11 14.21
N LYS A 61 14.10 10.80 13.07
CA LYS A 61 15.25 11.65 12.76
C LYS A 61 16.60 10.90 12.82
N LEU A 62 16.59 9.62 12.43
CA LEU A 62 17.77 8.75 12.45
C LEU A 62 18.50 8.68 11.09
N THR A 63 18.02 9.42 10.10
CA THR A 63 18.63 9.54 8.77
C THR A 63 18.54 11.00 8.33
N GLU A 64 19.64 11.55 7.83
CA GLU A 64 19.70 12.91 7.24
C GLU A 64 18.81 13.04 5.99
#